data_AF-A0A535YAQ5-F1
#
_entry.id   AF-A0A535YAQ5-F1
#
_cell.length_a   1.000
_cell.length_b   1.000
_cell.length_c   1.000
_cell.angle_alpha   90.00
_cell.angle_beta   90.00
_cell.angle_gamma   90.00
#
_symmetry.space_group_name_H-M   'P 1'
#
loop_
_entity.id
_entity.type
_entity.pdbx_description
1 polymer ?
#
loop_
_entity_poly.entity_id
_entity_poly.type
_entity_poly.pdbx_seq_one_letter_code
_entity_poly.pdbx_strand_id
1 'polypeptide(L)'
;MHAKVTDQVGTGQISFMMELAEAVPNPPETGTFVAYNWQLDTDPSLAGIEFIIVVRWLYDHWETYVLDQRAFNQGTGDLVQVFLTDEVVFHGATEHITIDAALLGDPTSFRWRSVTRDAPAPAPFKDQAPDSSGWVDFSR
;
A
#
# COMPACT_ATOMS: atom_id res chain seq x y z
N MET A 1 -7.98 -12.44 12.20
CA MET A 1 -6.65 -12.97 11.84
C MET A 1 -5.67 -11.79 11.86
N HIS A 2 -4.45 -12.01 12.35
CA HIS A 2 -3.51 -10.96 12.76
C HIS A 2 -2.51 -10.68 11.64
N ALA A 3 -2.00 -9.44 11.54
CA ALA A 3 -0.89 -9.11 10.65
C ALA A 3 0.37 -8.80 11.46
N LYS A 4 1.46 -9.55 11.27
CA LYS A 4 2.75 -9.29 11.94
C LYS A 4 3.70 -8.48 11.05
N VAL A 5 4.18 -7.34 11.58
CA VAL A 5 5.22 -6.50 10.96
C VAL A 5 6.59 -7.18 11.07
N THR A 6 7.41 -7.13 10.02
CA THR A 6 8.82 -7.53 10.07
C THR A 6 9.72 -6.40 9.60
N ASP A 7 10.73 -6.09 10.42
CA ASP A 7 11.78 -5.11 10.22
C ASP A 7 12.47 -5.22 8.86
N GLN A 8 12.96 -4.10 8.34
CA GLN A 8 13.75 -4.05 7.11
C GLN A 8 15.18 -3.60 7.36
N VAL A 9 16.14 -4.28 6.72
CA VAL A 9 17.58 -3.99 6.78
C VAL A 9 18.11 -3.80 5.35
N GLY A 10 18.49 -2.58 4.94
CA GLY A 10 19.23 -2.33 3.67
C GLY A 10 18.87 -1.03 2.90
N THR A 11 19.75 -0.61 1.98
CA THR A 11 19.70 0.68 1.24
C THR A 11 19.24 0.62 -0.22
N GLY A 12 18.63 -0.49 -0.68
CA GLY A 12 18.30 -0.67 -2.11
C GLY A 12 16.83 -0.86 -2.42
N GLN A 13 16.06 -1.38 -1.47
CA GLN A 13 14.70 -1.82 -1.69
C GLN A 13 13.93 -1.75 -0.38
N ILE A 14 12.70 -1.24 -0.41
CA ILE A 14 11.77 -1.20 0.71
C ILE A 14 10.72 -2.30 0.53
N SER A 15 10.57 -3.16 1.52
CA SER A 15 9.70 -4.33 1.51
C SER A 15 8.54 -4.08 2.44
N PHE A 16 7.35 -4.24 1.91
CA PHE A 16 6.10 -4.13 2.65
C PHE A 16 5.45 -5.50 2.70
N MET A 17 5.02 -5.89 3.89
CA MET A 17 4.35 -7.15 4.11
C MET A 17 2.99 -6.90 4.75
N MET A 18 1.99 -7.65 4.29
CA MET A 18 0.67 -7.69 4.89
C MET A 18 0.29 -9.15 5.10
N GLU A 19 -0.13 -9.50 6.31
CA GLU A 19 -0.72 -10.80 6.58
C GLU A 19 -2.25 -10.62 6.63
N LEU A 20 -2.90 -11.29 5.71
CA LEU A 20 -4.32 -11.14 5.40
C LEU A 20 -5.16 -11.94 6.37
N ALA A 21 -6.40 -11.50 6.58
CA ALA A 21 -7.35 -12.15 7.49
C ALA A 21 -7.90 -13.49 6.99
N GLU A 22 -7.71 -13.76 5.70
CA GLU A 22 -7.99 -15.00 4.99
C GLU A 22 -7.12 -15.05 3.72
N ALA A 23 -7.04 -16.21 3.06
CA ALA A 23 -6.36 -16.27 1.76
C ALA A 23 -7.05 -15.32 0.76
N VAL A 24 -6.27 -14.76 -0.17
CA VAL A 24 -6.82 -13.91 -1.23
C VAL A 24 -7.98 -14.63 -1.93
N PRO A 25 -9.17 -14.02 -2.02
CA PRO A 25 -10.34 -14.68 -2.59
C PRO A 25 -10.14 -15.00 -4.08
N ASN A 26 -11.07 -15.78 -4.64
CA ASN A 26 -11.23 -15.89 -6.10
C ASN A 26 -11.31 -14.49 -6.75
N PRO A 27 -10.98 -14.37 -8.05
CA PRO A 27 -11.05 -13.09 -8.74
C PRO A 27 -12.40 -12.39 -8.47
N PRO A 28 -12.38 -11.09 -8.12
CA PRO A 28 -13.58 -10.32 -7.87
C PRO A 28 -14.41 -10.22 -9.15
N GLU A 29 -15.70 -9.97 -9.02
CA GLU A 29 -16.61 -9.84 -10.17
C GLU A 29 -16.20 -8.67 -11.08
N THR A 30 -16.51 -8.74 -12.38
CA THR A 30 -16.24 -7.64 -13.32
C THR A 30 -16.83 -6.32 -12.81
N GLY A 31 -16.01 -5.27 -12.77
CA GLY A 31 -16.38 -3.96 -12.23
C GLY A 31 -16.13 -3.80 -10.72
N THR A 32 -15.62 -4.84 -10.05
CA THR A 32 -15.17 -4.79 -8.66
C THR A 32 -13.67 -5.06 -8.54
N PHE A 33 -13.11 -4.77 -7.37
CA PHE A 33 -11.71 -5.02 -7.05
C PHE A 33 -11.56 -5.30 -5.55
N VAL A 34 -10.48 -6.00 -5.23
CA VAL A 34 -9.90 -5.98 -3.88
C VAL A 34 -8.51 -5.38 -3.99
N ALA A 35 -8.16 -4.48 -3.08
CA ALA A 35 -6.85 -3.86 -3.04
C ALA A 35 -6.24 -3.97 -1.65
N TYR A 36 -4.94 -4.20 -1.64
CA TYR A 36 -4.11 -4.29 -0.46
C TYR A 36 -3.08 -3.19 -0.58
N ASN A 37 -3.22 -2.20 0.29
CA ASN A 37 -2.49 -0.95 0.19
C ASN A 37 -1.57 -0.77 1.38
N TRP A 38 -0.46 -0.07 1.15
CA TRP A 38 0.34 0.52 2.21
C TRP A 38 0.30 2.03 2.05
N GLN A 39 -0.17 2.71 3.09
CA GLN A 39 -0.18 4.17 3.15
C GLN A 39 1.05 4.63 3.91
N LEU A 40 1.80 5.55 3.33
CA LEU A 40 3.05 6.07 3.86
C LEU A 40 2.94 7.57 4.11
N ASP A 41 3.19 7.95 5.35
CA ASP A 41 3.48 9.32 5.80
C ASP A 41 5.01 9.44 5.90
N THR A 42 5.57 10.20 4.98
CA THR A 42 7.02 10.39 4.79
C THR A 42 7.48 11.74 5.33
N ASP A 43 6.56 12.70 5.44
CA ASP A 43 6.82 14.03 5.97
C ASP A 43 5.67 14.47 6.90
N PRO A 44 5.85 14.34 8.22
CA PRO A 44 4.81 14.69 9.19
C PRO A 44 4.50 16.20 9.24
N SER A 45 5.28 17.03 8.54
CA SER A 45 5.00 18.47 8.39
C SER A 45 3.97 18.76 7.28
N LEU A 46 3.73 17.79 6.40
CA LEU A 46 2.72 17.89 5.35
C LEU A 46 1.38 17.33 5.84
N ALA A 47 0.29 17.92 5.34
CA ALA A 47 -1.04 17.43 5.62
C ALA A 47 -1.38 16.29 4.65
N GLY A 48 -1.74 15.13 5.19
CA GLY A 48 -2.24 13.99 4.40
C GLY A 48 -1.29 12.80 4.44
N ILE A 49 -1.46 11.91 3.46
CA ILE A 49 -0.59 10.76 3.21
C ILE A 49 0.14 11.05 1.91
N GLU A 50 1.47 10.99 1.89
CA GLU A 50 2.24 11.32 0.68
C GLU A 50 2.19 10.20 -0.34
N PHE A 51 2.32 8.95 0.10
CA PHE A 51 2.35 7.81 -0.82
C PHE A 51 1.34 6.73 -0.47
N ILE A 52 0.76 6.12 -1.49
CA ILE A 52 0.00 4.88 -1.37
C ILE A 52 0.58 3.87 -2.34
N ILE A 53 1.13 2.79 -1.80
CA ILE A 53 1.45 1.60 -2.57
C ILE A 53 0.16 0.82 -2.71
N VAL A 54 -0.24 0.57 -3.95
CA VAL A 54 -1.48 -0.15 -4.26
C VAL A 54 -1.14 -1.45 -4.95
N VAL A 55 -1.65 -2.54 -4.40
CA VAL A 55 -1.73 -3.83 -5.06
C VAL A 55 -3.20 -4.20 -5.20
N ARG A 56 -3.71 -4.23 -6.44
CA ARG A 56 -5.14 -4.34 -6.73
C ARG A 56 -5.42 -5.56 -7.59
N TRP A 57 -6.23 -6.49 -7.09
CA TRP A 57 -6.82 -7.57 -7.88
C TRP A 57 -8.06 -7.02 -8.58
N LEU A 58 -8.01 -6.91 -9.91
CA LEU A 58 -9.17 -6.73 -10.80
C LEU A 58 -9.66 -8.10 -11.32
N TYR A 59 -10.88 -8.17 -11.84
CA TYR A 59 -11.50 -9.45 -12.23
C TYR A 59 -10.63 -10.39 -13.10
N ASP A 60 -9.71 -9.87 -13.92
CA ASP A 60 -8.85 -10.63 -14.83
C ASP A 60 -7.34 -10.47 -14.62
N HIS A 61 -6.87 -9.49 -13.84
CA HIS A 61 -5.44 -9.25 -13.61
C HIS A 61 -5.14 -8.49 -12.32
N TRP A 62 -3.86 -8.50 -11.94
CA TRP A 62 -3.33 -7.64 -10.89
C TRP A 62 -2.78 -6.34 -11.47
N GLU A 63 -2.97 -5.26 -10.73
CA GLU A 63 -2.29 -4.00 -10.95
C GLU A 63 -1.49 -3.61 -9.71
N THR A 64 -0.27 -3.15 -9.93
CA THR A 64 0.61 -2.69 -8.88
C THR A 64 1.12 -1.31 -9.24
N TYR A 65 0.93 -0.35 -8.35
CA TYR A 65 1.35 1.03 -8.61
C TYR A 65 1.58 1.82 -7.32
N VAL A 66 2.37 2.89 -7.43
CA VAL A 66 2.55 3.89 -6.39
C VAL A 66 1.75 5.13 -6.77
N LEU A 67 0.94 5.63 -5.83
CA LEU A 67 0.32 6.95 -5.90
C LEU A 67 1.16 7.93 -5.10
N ASP A 68 1.71 8.96 -5.75
CA ASP A 68 2.28 10.14 -5.11
C ASP A 68 1.21 11.24 -5.04
N GLN A 69 0.84 11.60 -3.81
CA GLN A 69 -0.20 12.58 -3.51
C GLN A 69 0.37 13.93 -3.05
N ARG A 70 1.71 14.13 -3.02
CA ARG A 70 2.31 15.34 -2.43
C ARG A 70 1.83 16.63 -3.06
N ALA A 71 1.88 16.73 -4.40
CA ALA A 71 1.43 17.90 -5.13
C ALA A 71 -0.08 18.13 -4.98
N PHE A 72 -0.86 17.04 -4.99
CA PHE A 72 -2.30 17.06 -4.77
C PHE A 72 -2.67 17.56 -3.37
N ASN A 73 -2.06 17.00 -2.32
CA ASN A 73 -2.30 17.38 -0.92
C ASN A 73 -1.98 18.86 -0.66
N GLN A 74 -1.01 19.42 -1.37
CA GLN A 74 -0.62 20.83 -1.26
C GLN A 74 -1.41 21.77 -2.18
N GLY A 75 -2.28 21.23 -3.05
CA GLY A 75 -2.99 22.02 -4.06
C GLY A 75 -2.08 22.64 -5.12
N THR A 76 -0.90 22.06 -5.34
CA THR A 76 0.12 22.56 -6.28
C THR A 76 0.20 21.76 -7.58
N GLY A 77 -0.50 20.62 -7.66
CA GLY A 77 -0.56 19.79 -8.87
C GLY A 77 -1.48 18.58 -8.70
N ASP A 78 -1.43 17.68 -9.68
CA ASP A 78 -2.24 16.45 -9.72
C ASP A 78 -1.59 15.30 -8.93
N LEU A 79 -2.38 14.25 -8.67
CA LEU A 79 -1.82 12.97 -8.22
C LEU A 79 -0.98 12.34 -9.33
N VAL A 80 0.12 11.71 -8.98
CA VAL A 80 0.96 10.97 -9.93
C VAL A 80 0.85 9.49 -9.64
N GLN A 81 0.48 8.71 -10.66
CA GLN A 81 0.41 7.25 -10.58
C GLN A 81 1.56 6.64 -11.39
N VAL A 82 2.38 5.82 -10.74
CA VAL A 82 3.50 5.11 -11.36
C VAL A 82 3.24 3.61 -11.25
N PHE A 83 2.99 2.96 -12.39
CA PHE A 83 2.83 1.50 -12.44
C PHE A 83 4.17 0.81 -12.22
N LEU A 84 4.16 -0.21 -11.37
CA LEU A 84 5.31 -1.05 -11.08
C LEU A 84 5.26 -2.30 -11.94
N THR A 85 6.41 -2.74 -12.43
CA THR A 85 6.57 -3.99 -13.17
C THR A 85 6.88 -5.18 -12.27
N ASP A 86 7.00 -4.95 -10.96
CA ASP A 86 7.37 -5.98 -9.99
C ASP A 86 6.22 -6.98 -9.78
N GLU A 87 6.60 -8.24 -9.67
CA GLU A 87 5.69 -9.36 -9.48
C GLU A 87 5.19 -9.34 -8.03
N VAL A 88 3.87 -9.18 -7.84
CA VAL A 88 3.26 -9.34 -6.52
C VAL A 88 3.28 -10.83 -6.18
N VAL A 89 3.89 -11.17 -5.05
CA VAL A 89 3.97 -12.56 -4.60
C VAL A 89 3.06 -12.77 -3.41
N PHE A 90 2.13 -13.74 -3.56
CA PHE A 90 1.29 -14.23 -2.48
C PHE A 90 1.84 -15.56 -1.96
N HIS A 91 2.15 -15.60 -0.68
CA HIS A 91 2.56 -16.79 0.05
C HIS A 91 1.45 -17.18 1.05
N GLY A 92 0.44 -17.90 0.56
CA GLY A 92 -0.72 -18.27 1.38
C GLY A 92 -1.57 -17.04 1.73
N ALA A 93 -1.60 -16.68 3.02
CA ALA A 93 -2.28 -15.46 3.49
C ALA A 93 -1.31 -14.28 3.65
N THR A 94 -0.06 -14.40 3.22
CA THR A 94 0.91 -13.29 3.27
C THR A 94 1.11 -12.70 1.89
N GLU A 95 1.01 -11.38 1.81
CA GLU A 95 1.35 -10.59 0.65
C GLU A 95 2.66 -9.85 0.89
N HIS A 96 3.52 -9.85 -0.13
CA HIS A 96 4.80 -9.17 -0.10
C HIS A 96 5.01 -8.37 -1.38
N ILE A 97 5.43 -7.12 -1.21
CA ILE A 97 5.92 -6.26 -2.29
C ILE A 97 7.26 -5.65 -1.92
N THR A 98 8.09 -5.41 -2.92
CA THR A 98 9.35 -4.69 -2.79
C THR A 98 9.39 -3.52 -3.77
N ILE A 99 9.83 -2.35 -3.31
CA ILE A 99 9.86 -1.10 -4.09
C ILE A 99 11.23 -0.46 -3.96
N ASP A 100 11.72 0.19 -5.03
CA ASP A 100 12.92 1.01 -4.94
C ASP A 100 12.72 2.20 -3.98
N ALA A 101 13.57 2.31 -2.96
CA ALA A 101 13.53 3.41 -1.98
C ALA A 101 13.63 4.79 -2.64
N ALA A 102 14.32 4.90 -3.79
CA ALA A 102 14.47 6.15 -4.52
C ALA A 102 13.12 6.73 -5.01
N LEU A 103 12.08 5.91 -5.14
CA LEU A 103 10.74 6.35 -5.50
C LEU A 103 10.01 7.05 -4.34
N LEU A 104 10.40 6.74 -3.10
CA LEU A 104 9.67 7.15 -1.89
C LEU A 104 10.41 8.21 -1.07
N GLY A 105 11.72 8.35 -1.27
CA GLY A 105 12.57 9.30 -0.53
C GLY A 105 13.38 8.63 0.59
N ASP A 106 13.79 9.39 1.60
CA ASP A 106 14.58 8.88 2.72
C ASP A 106 13.69 8.14 3.74
N PRO A 107 13.83 6.81 3.88
CA PRO A 107 12.93 6.00 4.71
C PRO A 107 13.05 6.26 6.23
N THR A 108 14.08 6.99 6.67
CA THR A 108 14.35 7.17 8.11
C THR A 108 13.29 7.98 8.86
N SER A 109 12.39 8.68 8.16
CA SER A 109 11.25 9.43 8.75
C SER A 109 9.89 8.77 8.52
N PHE A 110 9.84 7.61 7.86
CA PHE A 110 8.58 7.07 7.37
C PHE A 110 7.75 6.43 8.47
N ARG A 111 6.46 6.71 8.41
CA ARG A 111 5.41 5.99 9.13
C ARG A 111 4.49 5.37 8.11
N TRP A 112 4.06 4.14 8.37
CA TRP A 112 3.19 3.45 7.44
C TRP A 112 2.10 2.64 8.13
N ARG A 113 1.09 2.27 7.34
CA ARG A 113 0.04 1.33 7.76
C ARG A 113 -0.48 0.53 6.58
N SER A 114 -0.90 -0.70 6.85
CA SER A 114 -1.59 -1.56 5.89
C SER A 114 -3.09 -1.29 5.89
N VAL A 115 -3.70 -1.27 4.70
CA VAL A 115 -5.12 -1.05 4.50
C VAL A 115 -5.64 -1.95 3.38
N THR A 116 -6.68 -2.73 3.65
CA THR A 116 -7.42 -3.45 2.61
C THR A 116 -8.63 -2.62 2.16
N ARG A 117 -8.94 -2.64 0.86
CA ARG A 117 -10.10 -1.97 0.26
C ARG A 117 -10.86 -2.90 -0.66
N ASP A 118 -12.18 -2.92 -0.54
CA ASP A 118 -13.10 -3.62 -1.42
C ASP A 118 -13.99 -2.64 -2.21
N ALA A 119 -14.31 -3.00 -3.45
CA ALA A 119 -15.21 -2.28 -4.35
C ALA A 119 -16.67 -2.80 -4.23
N PRO A 120 -17.69 -2.09 -4.76
CA PRO A 120 -17.69 -1.45 -6.07
C PRO A 120 -17.13 -0.03 -6.11
N ALA A 121 -16.59 0.36 -7.26
CA ALA A 121 -16.45 1.76 -7.66
C ALA A 121 -17.77 2.20 -8.34
N PRO A 122 -18.28 3.43 -8.10
CA PRO A 122 -17.64 4.53 -7.40
C PRO A 122 -17.91 4.53 -5.89
N ALA A 123 -17.06 5.26 -5.16
CA ALA A 123 -17.07 5.54 -3.72
C ALA A 123 -18.46 5.65 -3.06
N PRO A 124 -18.60 5.35 -1.75
CA PRO A 124 -17.51 5.28 -0.75
C PRO A 124 -16.92 3.87 -0.55
N PHE A 125 -15.59 3.77 -0.62
CA PHE A 125 -14.85 2.56 -0.25
C PHE A 125 -14.63 2.53 1.27
N LYS A 126 -14.64 1.34 1.88
CA LYS A 126 -14.33 1.17 3.29
C LYS A 126 -12.88 0.70 3.43
N ASP A 127 -12.04 1.52 4.04
CA ASP A 127 -10.70 1.11 4.47
C ASP A 127 -10.87 0.09 5.62
N GLN A 128 -10.49 -1.16 5.38
CA GLN A 128 -10.35 -2.18 6.40
C GLN A 128 -8.89 -2.19 6.85
N ALA A 129 -8.61 -1.50 7.96
CA ALA A 129 -7.33 -1.62 8.64
C ALA A 129 -7.31 -2.93 9.47
N PRO A 130 -6.15 -3.58 9.68
CA PRO A 130 -6.05 -4.60 10.73
C PRO A 130 -6.38 -4.00 12.10
N ASP A 131 -6.80 -4.83 13.05
CA ASP A 131 -7.26 -4.44 14.41
C ASP A 131 -6.31 -3.49 15.18
N SER A 132 -5.04 -3.39 14.78
CA SER A 132 -4.15 -2.32 15.22
C SER A 132 -4.21 -1.13 14.26
N SER A 133 -5.01 -0.13 14.61
CA SER A 133 -5.07 1.19 13.95
C SER A 133 -3.79 2.04 14.07
N GLY A 134 -2.67 1.42 14.46
CA GLY A 134 -1.43 2.10 14.77
C GLY A 134 -0.60 2.31 13.52
N TRP A 135 -0.25 3.56 13.25
CA TRP A 135 0.91 3.87 12.43
C TRP A 135 2.13 3.11 12.97
N VAL A 136 2.91 2.54 12.05
CA VAL A 136 4.15 1.83 12.35
C VAL A 136 5.30 2.70 11.86
N ASP A 137 6.22 3.03 12.76
CA ASP A 137 7.49 3.68 12.38
C ASP A 137 8.41 2.63 11.73
N PHE A 138 9.19 3.01 10.72
CA PHE A 138 10.31 2.16 10.29
C PHE A 138 11.32 2.03 11.44
N SER A 139 11.54 0.81 11.93
CA SER A 139 12.59 0.52 12.90
C SER A 139 13.96 0.74 12.25
N ARG A 140 14.86 1.44 12.95
CA ARG A 140 16.26 1.64 12.55
C ARG A 140 17.03 0.33 12.41
#